data_AF-A0A7X7M5R7-F1
#
_entry.id   AF-A0A7X7M5R7-F1
#
_cell.length_a   1.000
_cell.length_b   1.000
_cell.length_c   1.000
_cell.angle_alpha   90.00
_cell.angle_beta   90.00
_cell.angle_gamma   90.00
#
_symmetry.space_group_name_H-M   'P 1'
#
loop_
_entity.id
_entity.type
_entity.pdbx_description
1 polymer ?
#
loop_
_entity_poly.entity_id
_entity_poly.type
_entity_poly.pdbx_seq_one_letter_code
_entity_poly.pdbx_strand_id
1 'polypeptide(L)'
;EMKSTGEVLGIGRTLEEAMYKALLSAGYKLADHGGLLVTVQDRDKPEVVATARRFYRLGFKLYATAGTARLLNRRGIKTASVGKLHEGRRDILDLLESGKINYVISTSSSGQLPQKDSVDMRRKAVTSRIACLTSIDTANVLADVIESRYSENNMELIDIARLPSAKQSLRFIKMRGSGSDDIYFDCFDQNIESPESLAVRLTSRSHGIGGDCIVLIGPSAHADAAMRIFHADGSPEEVGGNALRCVAKYLYESGRVAKTHISIESGGRVRDTELFVLDDKVFSVTVDMGQPDFRAASVPVRRAGPVIDQPFSTGGHDFRITCLSLGNPQCVVFVPDVDAIEIGLLGPLLANNSIFPQRAHISFATLVDFSTIRMRIWERGIGETLASGDGACAVVAAAVEQGLSPFDQDILVRQKGGDLIVRRNQSGVLLTGDAITDFEGMIEL
;
A
#
# COMPACT_ATOMS: atom_id res chain seq x y z
N GLU A 1 3.47 29.55 -2.58
CA GLU A 1 3.78 30.47 -1.47
C GLU A 1 3.53 31.90 -1.91
N MET A 2 2.59 32.61 -1.29
CA MET A 2 2.42 34.05 -1.52
C MET A 2 3.46 34.79 -0.67
N LYS A 3 4.45 35.42 -1.33
CA LYS A 3 5.64 36.04 -0.72
C LYS A 3 5.36 37.10 0.37
N SER A 4 4.13 37.60 0.51
CA SER A 4 3.79 38.68 1.45
C SER A 4 3.09 38.23 2.74
N THR A 5 2.49 37.03 2.80
CA THR A 5 1.72 36.55 3.97
C THR A 5 2.17 35.20 4.51
N GLY A 6 2.98 34.43 3.75
CA GLY A 6 3.36 33.07 4.14
C GLY A 6 2.22 32.06 3.99
N GLU A 7 1.15 32.43 3.28
CA GLU A 7 0.01 31.56 2.99
C GLU A 7 0.35 30.58 1.87
N VAL A 8 -0.17 29.35 2.02
CA VAL A 8 0.06 28.24 1.11
C VAL A 8 -1.28 27.68 0.67
N LEU A 9 -1.47 27.63 -0.65
CA LEU A 9 -2.63 27.00 -1.28
C LEU A 9 -2.20 25.60 -1.76
N GLY A 10 -2.99 24.59 -1.40
CA GLY A 10 -2.92 23.27 -2.02
C GLY A 10 -4.14 23.04 -2.91
N ILE A 11 -3.92 22.49 -4.10
CA ILE A 11 -4.99 22.16 -5.06
C ILE A 11 -4.97 20.65 -5.27
N GLY A 12 -6.10 19.99 -5.05
CA GLY A 12 -6.27 18.54 -5.22
C GLY A 12 -7.73 18.21 -5.49
N ARG A 13 -7.99 16.98 -5.94
CA ARG A 13 -9.36 16.50 -6.21
C ARG A 13 -10.10 16.12 -4.93
N THR A 14 -9.35 15.86 -3.86
CA THR A 14 -9.85 15.60 -2.51
C THR A 14 -9.27 16.62 -1.54
N LEU A 15 -9.93 16.80 -0.40
CA LEU A 15 -9.44 17.70 0.65
C LEU A 15 -8.10 17.18 1.20
N GLU A 16 -7.97 15.88 1.36
CA GLU A 16 -6.78 15.20 1.87
C GLU A 16 -5.58 15.45 0.95
N GLU A 17 -5.74 15.29 -0.36
CA GLU A 17 -4.69 15.56 -1.33
C GLU A 17 -4.29 17.04 -1.33
N ALA A 18 -5.28 17.94 -1.37
CA ALA A 18 -5.04 19.38 -1.32
C ALA A 18 -4.29 19.78 -0.03
N MET A 19 -4.69 19.22 1.11
CA MET A 19 -4.06 19.49 2.39
C MET A 19 -2.66 18.90 2.49
N TYR A 20 -2.41 17.71 1.96
CA TYR A 20 -1.06 17.14 1.88
C TYR A 20 -0.14 18.07 1.07
N LYS A 21 -0.58 18.52 -0.11
CA LYS A 21 0.17 19.48 -0.96
C LYS A 21 0.44 20.81 -0.23
N ALA A 22 -0.55 21.33 0.48
CA ALA A 22 -0.42 22.56 1.24
C ALA A 22 0.60 22.41 2.38
N LEU A 23 0.55 21.30 3.12
CA LEU A 23 1.47 21.03 4.23
C LEU A 23 2.92 20.85 3.74
N LEU A 24 3.14 20.09 2.67
CA LEU A 24 4.48 19.96 2.07
C LEU A 24 5.00 21.29 1.55
N SER A 25 4.16 22.06 0.87
CA SER A 25 4.54 23.37 0.32
C SER A 25 4.84 24.41 1.41
N ALA A 26 4.28 24.23 2.62
CA ALA A 26 4.63 25.00 3.81
C ALA A 26 5.94 24.53 4.48
N GLY A 27 6.61 23.53 3.91
CA GLY A 27 7.88 22.99 4.39
C GLY A 27 7.75 21.94 5.50
N TYR A 28 6.55 21.42 5.77
CA TYR A 28 6.37 20.34 6.74
C TYR A 28 6.87 19.01 6.17
N LYS A 29 7.61 18.25 6.98
CA LYS A 29 7.93 16.85 6.69
C LYS A 29 6.89 15.97 7.36
N LEU A 30 6.04 15.35 6.55
CA LEU A 30 4.94 14.51 7.03
C LEU A 30 5.50 13.13 7.40
N ALA A 31 5.62 12.89 8.71
CA ALA A 31 5.98 11.58 9.24
C ALA A 31 4.71 10.76 9.45
N ASP A 32 4.74 9.49 9.07
CA ASP A 32 3.66 8.51 9.28
C ASP A 32 3.79 7.77 10.62
N HIS A 33 4.92 7.91 11.31
CA HIS A 33 5.17 7.36 12.63
C HIS A 33 6.05 8.30 13.48
N GLY A 34 6.15 8.02 14.79
CA GLY A 34 7.05 8.74 15.69
C GLY A 34 6.36 9.22 16.96
N GLY A 35 6.57 10.48 17.35
CA GLY A 35 6.02 11.04 18.59
C GLY A 35 5.08 12.24 18.40
N LEU A 36 3.98 12.25 19.15
CA LEU A 36 3.03 13.36 19.22
C LEU A 36 3.02 13.93 20.64
N LEU A 37 3.31 15.23 20.77
CA LEU A 37 3.17 15.97 22.02
C LEU A 37 1.82 16.71 22.04
N VAL A 38 1.00 16.46 23.06
CA VAL A 38 -0.33 17.06 23.21
C VAL A 38 -0.37 17.95 24.44
N THR A 39 -0.58 19.24 24.22
CA THR A 39 -0.81 20.24 25.27
C THR A 39 -2.03 21.07 24.93
N VAL A 40 -3.14 20.78 25.59
CA VAL A 40 -4.41 21.47 25.32
C VAL A 40 -5.02 22.09 26.56
N GLN A 41 -5.88 23.07 26.35
CA GLN A 41 -6.66 23.68 27.43
C GLN A 41 -7.75 22.73 27.91
N ASP A 42 -8.27 22.97 29.12
CA ASP A 42 -9.30 22.13 29.71
C ASP A 42 -10.59 22.06 28.88
N ARG A 43 -10.96 23.16 28.21
CA ARG A 43 -12.14 23.22 27.33
C ARG A 43 -11.99 22.36 26.06
N ASP A 44 -10.77 22.20 25.56
CA ASP A 44 -10.45 21.51 24.31
C ASP A 44 -10.17 20.01 24.56
N LYS A 45 -10.14 19.59 25.85
CA LYS A 45 -9.86 18.21 26.27
C LYS A 45 -10.84 17.17 25.74
N PRO A 46 -12.17 17.39 25.67
CA PRO A 46 -13.09 16.37 25.14
C PRO A 46 -12.77 16.03 23.68
N GLU A 47 -12.48 17.04 22.88
CA GLU A 47 -12.23 16.91 21.44
C GLU A 47 -10.87 16.25 21.16
N VAL A 48 -9.82 16.64 21.90
CA VAL A 48 -8.47 16.09 21.68
C VAL A 48 -8.40 14.58 21.92
N VAL A 49 -9.30 13.99 22.69
CA VAL A 49 -9.32 12.53 22.92
C VAL A 49 -9.55 11.79 21.61
N ALA A 50 -10.46 12.29 20.76
CA ALA A 50 -10.75 11.68 19.46
C ALA A 50 -9.52 11.75 18.55
N THR A 51 -8.93 12.94 18.43
CA THR A 51 -7.71 13.17 17.63
C THR A 51 -6.54 12.32 18.12
N ALA A 52 -6.25 12.32 19.43
CA ALA A 52 -5.14 11.55 20.00
C ALA A 52 -5.32 10.03 19.78
N ARG A 53 -6.57 9.53 19.78
CA ARG A 53 -6.85 8.12 19.49
C ARG A 53 -6.47 7.73 18.07
N ARG A 54 -6.68 8.63 17.10
CA ARG A 54 -6.31 8.41 15.70
C ARG A 54 -4.80 8.27 15.55
N PHE A 55 -4.05 9.25 16.05
CA PHE A 55 -2.58 9.16 16.09
C PHE A 55 -2.05 7.93 16.85
N TYR A 56 -2.71 7.53 17.94
CA TYR A 56 -2.34 6.31 18.65
C TYR A 56 -2.52 5.04 17.80
N ARG A 57 -3.61 4.95 17.02
CA ARG A 57 -3.86 3.84 16.09
C ARG A 57 -2.89 3.82 14.91
N LEU A 58 -2.46 5.00 14.46
CA LEU A 58 -1.37 5.16 13.49
C LEU A 58 0.02 4.78 14.06
N GLY A 59 0.12 4.39 15.33
CA GLY A 59 1.36 3.93 15.95
C GLY A 59 2.23 5.03 16.57
N PHE A 60 1.73 6.27 16.68
CA PHE A 60 2.47 7.34 17.34
C PHE A 60 2.57 7.10 18.85
N LYS A 61 3.77 7.35 19.39
CA LYS A 61 4.00 7.44 20.83
C LYS A 61 3.48 8.79 21.31
N LEU A 62 2.51 8.76 22.21
CA LEU A 62 1.90 9.97 22.73
C LEU A 62 2.60 10.47 23.98
N TYR A 63 2.85 11.77 24.02
CA TYR A 63 3.35 12.53 25.17
C TYR A 63 2.36 13.64 25.47
N ALA A 64 2.06 13.92 26.73
CA ALA A 64 1.15 15.00 27.08
C ALA A 64 1.43 15.59 28.45
N THR A 65 1.01 16.83 28.68
CA THR A 65 1.08 17.43 30.02
C THR A 65 0.25 16.62 31.01
N ALA A 66 0.61 16.63 32.30
CA ALA A 66 0.05 15.72 33.30
C ALA A 66 -1.49 15.63 33.30
N GLY A 67 -2.19 16.77 33.18
CA GLY A 67 -3.65 16.78 33.14
C GLY A 67 -4.24 16.11 31.89
N THR A 68 -3.61 16.29 30.74
CA THR A 68 -4.02 15.68 29.46
C THR A 68 -3.63 14.21 29.39
N ALA A 69 -2.42 13.84 29.84
CA ALA A 69 -1.98 12.45 29.93
C ALA A 69 -2.91 11.61 30.82
N ARG A 70 -3.33 12.15 31.98
CA ARG A 70 -4.30 11.46 32.87
C ARG A 70 -5.67 11.26 32.20
N LEU A 71 -6.11 12.18 31.35
CA LEU A 71 -7.36 12.03 30.60
C LEU A 71 -7.24 10.94 29.54
N LEU A 72 -6.19 10.99 28.72
CA LEU A 72 -5.96 10.03 27.64
C LEU A 72 -5.77 8.60 28.17
N ASN A 73 -4.97 8.43 29.22
CA ASN A 73 -4.76 7.12 29.85
C ASN A 73 -6.04 6.55 30.44
N ARG A 74 -6.90 7.37 31.08
CA ARG A 74 -8.23 6.93 31.56
C ARG A 74 -9.16 6.45 30.45
N ARG A 75 -8.89 6.85 29.20
CA ARG A 75 -9.63 6.42 28.00
C ARG A 75 -8.93 5.28 27.24
N GLY A 76 -7.93 4.64 27.85
CA GLY A 76 -7.18 3.52 27.28
C GLY A 76 -6.13 3.91 26.24
N ILE A 77 -5.80 5.20 26.14
CA ILE A 77 -4.82 5.71 25.17
C ILE A 77 -3.49 5.90 25.90
N LYS A 78 -2.55 4.97 25.68
CA LYS A 78 -1.25 4.97 26.38
C LYS A 78 -0.45 6.24 26.06
N THR A 79 -0.29 7.09 27.07
CA THR A 79 0.33 8.42 26.94
C THR A 79 1.35 8.66 28.05
N ALA A 80 2.58 9.01 27.69
CA ALA A 80 3.60 9.42 28.63
C ALA A 80 3.34 10.84 29.15
N SER A 81 3.41 11.03 30.47
CA SER A 81 3.24 12.35 31.09
C SER A 81 4.55 13.13 31.03
N VAL A 82 4.49 14.41 30.63
CA VAL A 82 5.61 15.36 30.68
C VAL A 82 5.26 16.56 31.58
N GLY A 83 6.26 17.09 32.30
CA GLY A 83 6.10 18.29 33.14
C GLY A 83 5.94 19.56 32.29
N LYS A 84 5.25 20.57 32.83
CA LYS A 84 5.14 21.88 32.17
C LYS A 84 6.37 22.75 32.44
N LEU A 85 6.66 23.74 31.59
CA LEU A 85 7.87 24.57 31.70
C LEU A 85 7.88 25.43 32.97
N HIS A 86 6.72 25.96 33.39
CA HIS A 86 6.59 26.70 34.65
C HIS A 86 6.74 25.83 35.91
N GLU A 87 6.78 24.50 35.81
CA GLU A 87 7.05 23.60 36.94
C GLU A 87 8.57 23.45 37.20
N GLY A 88 9.41 24.25 36.53
CA GLY A 88 10.87 24.23 36.68
C GLY A 88 11.56 23.05 36.00
N ARG A 89 10.83 22.30 35.16
CA ARG A 89 11.32 21.13 34.43
C ARG A 89 11.50 21.45 32.96
N ARG A 90 12.62 20.99 32.36
CA ARG A 90 12.91 21.13 30.92
C ARG A 90 12.37 19.98 30.07
N ASP A 91 11.60 19.06 30.66
CA ASP A 91 11.10 17.84 30.02
C ASP A 91 10.52 18.06 28.60
N ILE A 92 9.71 19.11 28.39
CA ILE A 92 9.14 19.42 27.08
C ILE A 92 10.21 19.89 26.09
N LEU A 93 11.11 20.78 26.51
CA LEU A 93 12.18 21.28 25.64
C LEU A 93 13.16 20.15 25.28
N ASP A 94 13.57 19.36 26.27
CA ASP A 94 14.46 18.21 26.09
C ASP A 94 13.80 17.18 25.15
N LEU A 95 12.49 16.97 25.27
CA LEU A 95 11.75 16.08 24.39
C LEU A 95 11.67 16.62 22.95
N LEU A 96 11.46 17.92 22.76
CA LEU A 96 11.50 18.57 21.43
C LEU A 96 12.91 18.56 20.81
N GLU A 97 13.96 18.52 21.63
CA GLU A 97 15.36 18.41 21.17
C GLU A 97 15.78 16.95 20.92
N SER A 98 15.12 15.98 21.54
CA SER A 98 15.50 14.57 21.49
C SER A 98 15.33 13.90 20.11
N GLY A 99 14.70 14.57 19.15
CA GLY A 99 14.32 13.99 17.86
C GLY A 99 13.18 12.96 17.93
N LYS A 100 12.56 12.77 19.11
CA LYS A 100 11.48 11.79 19.32
C LYS A 100 10.09 12.31 18.94
N ILE A 101 9.94 13.62 18.70
CA ILE A 101 8.66 14.27 18.43
C ILE A 101 8.64 14.78 16.99
N ASN A 102 7.57 14.45 16.29
CA ASN A 102 7.30 14.87 14.91
C ASN A 102 6.22 15.96 14.88
N TYR A 103 5.26 15.87 15.81
CA TYR A 103 4.08 16.73 15.85
C TYR A 103 3.79 17.25 17.25
N VAL A 104 3.31 18.49 17.33
CA VAL A 104 2.85 19.13 18.57
C VAL A 104 1.45 19.67 18.36
N ILE A 105 0.49 19.26 19.19
CA ILE A 105 -0.83 19.88 19.28
C ILE A 105 -0.85 20.82 20.46
N SER A 106 -1.02 22.12 20.19
CA SER A 106 -0.93 23.19 21.18
C SER A 106 -2.06 24.19 21.05
N THR A 107 -3.19 23.95 21.72
CA THR A 107 -4.26 24.93 21.84
C THR A 107 -3.92 25.93 22.95
N SER A 108 -4.10 27.23 22.71
CA SER A 108 -3.90 28.26 23.75
C SER A 108 -4.97 29.34 23.66
N SER A 109 -5.35 29.92 24.80
CA SER A 109 -6.20 31.11 24.86
C SER A 109 -5.50 32.27 24.12
N SER A 110 -6.18 32.90 23.18
CA SER A 110 -5.70 34.03 22.37
C SER A 110 -4.83 35.00 23.18
N GLY A 111 -3.58 35.19 22.77
CA GLY A 111 -2.69 36.14 23.41
C GLY A 111 -1.23 35.96 23.00
N GLN A 112 -0.66 36.98 22.37
CA GLN A 112 0.76 37.12 22.05
C GLN A 112 1.62 37.41 23.30
N LEU A 113 1.26 36.87 24.47
CA LEU A 113 2.01 37.13 25.71
C LEU A 113 3.27 36.24 25.72
N PRO A 114 4.49 36.82 25.60
CA PRO A 114 5.73 36.06 25.42
C PRO A 114 6.11 35.20 26.64
N GLN A 115 5.51 35.46 27.80
CA GLN A 115 5.79 34.74 29.06
C GLN A 115 4.97 33.45 29.25
N LYS A 116 4.07 33.09 28.32
CA LYS A 116 3.31 31.84 28.42
C LYS A 116 4.15 30.67 27.87
N ASP A 117 4.27 29.58 28.63
CA ASP A 117 4.90 28.31 28.22
C ASP A 117 4.55 27.86 26.78
N SER A 118 3.31 28.10 26.34
CA SER A 118 2.85 27.79 24.99
C SER A 118 3.56 28.57 23.89
N VAL A 119 4.06 29.78 24.16
CA VAL A 119 4.82 30.58 23.19
C VAL A 119 6.24 30.04 23.06
N ASP A 120 6.91 29.77 24.17
CA ASP A 120 8.28 29.23 24.17
C ASP A 120 8.34 27.84 23.54
N MET A 121 7.38 26.97 23.88
CA MET A 121 7.27 25.65 23.26
C MET A 121 6.98 25.76 21.75
N ARG A 122 6.06 26.64 21.31
CA ARG A 122 5.78 26.84 19.88
C ARG A 122 7.02 27.33 19.14
N ARG A 123 7.72 28.32 19.70
CA ARG A 123 8.98 28.84 19.14
C ARG A 123 10.02 27.73 19.04
N LYS A 124 10.16 26.92 20.09
CA LYS A 124 11.09 25.80 20.09
C LYS A 124 10.74 24.75 19.04
N ALA A 125 9.48 24.34 18.96
CA ALA A 125 9.00 23.38 17.96
C ALA A 125 9.34 23.86 16.54
N VAL A 126 9.08 25.14 16.22
CA VAL A 126 9.42 25.74 14.93
C VAL A 126 10.94 25.72 14.69
N THR A 127 11.76 26.12 15.66
CA THR A 127 13.23 26.08 15.51
C THR A 127 13.78 24.65 15.38
N SER A 128 13.11 23.66 15.95
CA SER A 128 13.42 22.24 15.82
C SER A 128 12.82 21.59 14.57
N ARG A 129 12.14 22.37 13.70
CA ARG A 129 11.42 21.87 12.50
C ARG A 129 10.35 20.83 12.80
N ILE A 130 9.71 20.95 13.96
CA ILE A 130 8.60 20.11 14.41
C ILE A 130 7.29 20.84 14.07
N ALA A 131 6.34 20.14 13.43
CA ALA A 131 5.10 20.78 13.05
C ALA A 131 4.26 21.08 14.29
N CYS A 132 3.93 22.36 14.49
CA CYS A 132 3.17 22.80 15.65
C CYS A 132 1.76 23.26 15.23
N LEU A 133 0.78 22.41 15.54
CA LEU A 133 -0.63 22.55 15.19
C LEU A 133 -1.33 23.29 16.34
N THR A 134 -1.84 24.48 16.04
CA THR A 134 -2.44 25.36 17.06
C THR A 134 -3.95 25.22 17.19
N SER A 135 -4.57 24.42 16.32
CA SER A 135 -5.97 24.01 16.36
C SER A 135 -6.09 22.48 16.36
N ILE A 136 -7.13 21.97 17.00
CA ILE A 136 -7.50 20.54 16.94
C ILE A 136 -8.01 20.19 15.54
N ASP A 137 -8.71 21.10 14.85
CA ASP A 137 -9.17 20.89 13.48
C ASP A 137 -8.01 20.59 12.53
N THR A 138 -6.94 21.38 12.58
CA THR A 138 -5.74 21.14 11.76
C THR A 138 -5.07 19.82 12.12
N ALA A 139 -5.13 19.42 13.39
CA ALA A 139 -4.61 18.12 13.82
C ALA A 139 -5.46 16.94 13.33
N ASN A 140 -6.79 17.12 13.25
CA ASN A 140 -7.67 16.14 12.63
C ASN A 140 -7.39 16.02 11.13
N VAL A 141 -7.24 17.15 10.42
CA VAL A 141 -6.88 17.14 9.00
C VAL A 141 -5.52 16.49 8.76
N LEU A 142 -4.52 16.76 9.60
CA LEU A 142 -3.25 16.05 9.51
C LEU A 142 -3.42 14.54 9.73
N ALA A 143 -4.26 14.13 10.68
CA ALA A 143 -4.57 12.71 10.86
C ALA A 143 -5.28 12.12 9.63
N ASP A 144 -6.22 12.85 9.00
CA ASP A 144 -6.86 12.44 7.75
C ASP A 144 -5.82 12.24 6.64
N VAL A 145 -4.87 13.17 6.54
CA VAL A 145 -3.78 13.13 5.56
C VAL A 145 -2.83 11.94 5.81
N ILE A 146 -2.48 11.64 7.07
CA ILE A 146 -1.61 10.48 7.38
C ILE A 146 -2.37 9.15 7.25
N GLU A 147 -3.67 9.13 7.56
CA GLU A 147 -4.54 7.97 7.33
C GLU A 147 -4.81 7.76 5.83
N SER A 148 -4.77 8.83 5.03
CA SER A 148 -4.76 8.74 3.58
C SER A 148 -3.45 8.09 3.11
N ARG A 149 -3.50 7.48 1.93
CA ARG A 149 -2.30 6.88 1.33
C ARG A 149 -1.53 7.89 0.45
N TYR A 150 -1.82 9.19 0.53
CA TYR A 150 -1.14 10.19 -0.28
C TYR A 150 0.33 10.39 0.16
N SER A 151 1.20 10.56 -0.83
CA SER A 151 2.64 10.75 -0.69
C SER A 151 3.16 11.67 -1.79
N GLU A 152 4.40 12.16 -1.67
CA GLU A 152 5.08 12.93 -2.73
C GLU A 152 5.06 12.25 -4.10
N ASN A 153 4.96 10.91 -4.15
CA ASN A 153 5.08 10.13 -5.36
C ASN A 153 3.74 9.71 -5.99
N ASN A 154 2.61 9.97 -5.33
CA ASN A 154 1.29 9.50 -5.81
C ASN A 154 0.23 10.61 -5.86
N MET A 155 0.66 11.86 -5.85
CA MET A 155 -0.24 13.00 -6.01
C MET A 155 -0.28 13.47 -7.45
N GLU A 156 -1.43 14.01 -7.84
CA GLU A 156 -1.58 14.63 -9.14
C GLU A 156 -0.84 15.98 -9.18
N LEU A 157 -0.04 16.19 -10.23
CA LEU A 157 0.52 17.51 -10.51
C LEU A 157 -0.48 18.30 -11.34
N ILE A 158 -1.00 19.39 -10.77
CA ILE A 158 -1.98 20.25 -11.42
C ILE A 158 -1.27 21.47 -12.00
N ASP A 159 -1.35 21.64 -13.31
CA ASP A 159 -0.95 22.88 -13.97
C ASP A 159 -2.01 23.97 -13.70
N ILE A 160 -1.69 24.89 -12.80
CA ILE A 160 -2.60 25.99 -12.42
C ILE A 160 -2.91 26.93 -13.61
N ALA A 161 -2.08 26.96 -14.65
CA ALA A 161 -2.36 27.72 -15.87
C ALA A 161 -3.35 26.99 -16.80
N ARG A 162 -3.62 25.71 -16.54
CA ARG A 162 -4.48 24.83 -17.35
C ARG A 162 -5.41 24.00 -16.47
N LEU A 163 -6.16 24.68 -15.60
CA LEU A 163 -7.17 24.00 -14.78
C LEU A 163 -8.29 23.42 -15.67
N PRO A 164 -8.78 22.21 -15.37
CA PRO A 164 -9.92 21.63 -16.08
C PRO A 164 -11.13 22.56 -15.99
N SER A 165 -11.76 22.84 -17.13
CA SER A 165 -12.97 23.68 -17.21
C SER A 165 -14.26 22.89 -16.99
N ALA A 166 -14.19 21.56 -17.00
CA ALA A 166 -15.30 20.64 -16.76
C ALA A 166 -14.80 19.36 -16.08
N LYS A 167 -15.71 18.66 -15.40
CA LYS A 167 -15.44 17.33 -14.86
C LYS A 167 -15.23 16.32 -15.98
N GLN A 168 -14.34 15.36 -15.76
CA GLN A 168 -14.12 14.25 -16.67
C GLN A 168 -14.96 13.04 -16.23
N SER A 169 -15.71 12.44 -17.15
CA SER A 169 -16.37 11.15 -16.89
C SER A 169 -15.49 10.00 -17.36
N LEU A 170 -15.22 9.03 -16.49
CA LEU A 170 -14.46 7.82 -16.83
C LEU A 170 -15.33 6.58 -16.62
N ARG A 171 -15.28 5.66 -17.59
CA ARG A 171 -15.88 4.34 -17.45
C ARG A 171 -14.89 3.37 -16.82
N PHE A 172 -15.38 2.51 -15.94
CA PHE A 172 -14.59 1.47 -15.31
C PHE A 172 -15.34 0.14 -15.29
N ILE A 173 -14.58 -0.95 -15.20
CA ILE A 173 -15.07 -2.30 -14.99
C ILE A 173 -14.49 -2.81 -13.67
N LYS A 174 -15.32 -3.36 -12.80
CA LYS A 174 -14.89 -4.06 -11.59
C LYS A 174 -14.81 -5.55 -11.91
N MET A 175 -13.62 -6.13 -11.74
CA MET A 175 -13.41 -7.56 -11.97
C MET A 175 -12.61 -8.17 -10.83
N ARG A 176 -12.71 -9.48 -10.70
CA ARG A 176 -12.06 -10.26 -9.66
C ARG A 176 -11.45 -11.54 -10.22
N GLY A 177 -10.24 -11.85 -9.78
CA GLY A 177 -9.52 -13.10 -10.07
C GLY A 177 -9.20 -13.81 -8.77
N SER A 178 -9.78 -14.99 -8.57
CA SER A 178 -9.57 -15.84 -7.39
C SER A 178 -9.82 -15.10 -6.07
N GLY A 179 -10.83 -14.23 -6.08
CA GLY A 179 -11.27 -13.48 -4.91
C GLY A 179 -10.61 -12.12 -4.69
N SER A 180 -9.49 -11.80 -5.35
CA SER A 180 -8.91 -10.45 -5.36
C SER A 180 -9.59 -9.60 -6.43
N ASP A 181 -9.97 -8.37 -6.09
CA ASP A 181 -10.82 -7.50 -6.90
C ASP A 181 -10.16 -6.15 -7.21
N ASP A 182 -10.06 -5.82 -8.50
CA ASP A 182 -9.42 -4.61 -9.01
C ASP A 182 -10.38 -3.76 -9.83
N ILE A 183 -10.02 -2.50 -10.06
CA ILE A 183 -10.80 -1.55 -10.87
C ILE A 183 -10.08 -1.35 -12.21
N TYR A 184 -10.70 -1.77 -13.30
CA TYR A 184 -10.13 -1.76 -14.64
C TYR A 184 -10.63 -0.57 -15.45
N PHE A 185 -9.73 0.03 -16.21
CA PHE A 185 -10.05 1.09 -17.15
C PHE A 185 -9.56 0.67 -18.54
N ASP A 186 -10.50 0.56 -19.48
CA ASP A 186 -10.17 0.50 -20.90
C ASP A 186 -9.67 1.88 -21.33
N CYS A 187 -8.39 1.98 -21.63
CA CYS A 187 -7.67 3.17 -22.08
C CYS A 187 -7.41 3.18 -23.59
N PHE A 188 -8.11 2.36 -24.38
CA PHE A 188 -8.11 2.52 -25.84
C PHE A 188 -8.89 3.78 -26.26
N ASP A 189 -9.96 4.12 -25.52
CA ASP A 189 -10.86 5.24 -25.86
C ASP A 189 -10.90 6.36 -24.81
N GLN A 190 -10.15 6.25 -23.71
CA GLN A 190 -10.08 7.27 -22.66
C GLN A 190 -8.67 7.33 -22.06
N ASN A 191 -8.30 8.50 -21.53
CA ASN A 191 -6.99 8.74 -20.95
C ASN A 191 -7.08 9.01 -19.44
N ILE A 192 -6.14 8.43 -18.69
CA ILE A 192 -5.95 8.67 -17.26
C ILE A 192 -4.57 9.27 -17.07
N GLU A 193 -4.53 10.56 -16.72
CA GLU A 193 -3.30 11.34 -16.61
C GLU A 193 -2.48 10.99 -15.37
N SER A 194 -3.13 10.93 -14.20
CA SER A 194 -2.51 10.60 -12.90
C SER A 194 -3.09 9.32 -12.29
N PRO A 195 -2.72 8.15 -12.81
CA PRO A 195 -3.21 6.87 -12.29
C PRO A 195 -2.81 6.61 -10.83
N GLU A 196 -1.62 7.05 -10.41
CA GLU A 196 -1.14 6.92 -9.03
C GLU A 196 -2.07 7.61 -8.01
N SER A 197 -2.51 8.83 -8.29
CA SER A 197 -3.46 9.57 -7.45
C SER A 197 -4.86 8.97 -7.55
N LEU A 198 -5.26 8.53 -8.75
CA LEU A 198 -6.54 7.88 -8.96
C LEU A 198 -6.65 6.56 -8.18
N ALA A 199 -5.55 5.81 -8.10
CA ALA A 199 -5.48 4.55 -7.36
C ALA A 199 -5.75 4.77 -5.87
N VAL A 200 -5.07 5.74 -5.25
CA VAL A 200 -5.26 6.11 -3.83
C VAL A 200 -6.72 6.49 -3.56
N ARG A 201 -7.34 7.25 -4.48
CA ARG A 201 -8.73 7.71 -4.33
C ARG A 201 -9.75 6.58 -4.48
N LEU A 202 -9.63 5.74 -5.51
CA LEU A 202 -10.69 4.80 -5.90
C LEU A 202 -10.63 3.45 -5.19
N THR A 203 -9.44 2.98 -4.80
CA THR A 203 -9.27 1.68 -4.14
C THR A 203 -9.77 1.66 -2.70
N SER A 204 -9.97 2.84 -2.09
CA SER A 204 -10.59 2.98 -0.77
C SER A 204 -11.97 2.32 -0.75
N ARG A 205 -12.13 1.25 0.03
CA ARG A 205 -13.42 0.55 0.19
C ARG A 205 -14.46 1.35 0.97
N SER A 206 -14.04 2.41 1.69
CA SER A 206 -14.94 3.24 2.51
C SER A 206 -15.33 4.55 1.84
N HIS A 207 -14.49 5.07 0.94
CA HIS A 207 -14.66 6.39 0.34
C HIS A 207 -14.57 6.40 -1.20
N GLY A 208 -14.20 5.27 -1.81
CA GLY A 208 -14.09 5.07 -3.25
C GLY A 208 -14.98 3.94 -3.76
N ILE A 209 -14.60 3.35 -4.90
CA ILE A 209 -15.26 2.16 -5.45
C ILE A 209 -14.89 0.93 -4.62
N GLY A 210 -13.66 0.88 -4.12
CA GLY A 210 -13.10 -0.26 -3.41
C GLY A 210 -12.41 -1.24 -4.36
N GLY A 211 -11.20 -1.67 -4.00
CA GLY A 211 -10.41 -2.67 -4.71
C GLY A 211 -8.98 -2.74 -4.19
N ASP A 212 -8.21 -3.72 -4.66
CA ASP A 212 -6.81 -3.88 -4.28
C ASP A 212 -5.91 -2.95 -5.14
N CYS A 213 -6.19 -2.87 -6.45
CA CYS A 213 -5.49 -2.02 -7.41
C CYS A 213 -6.44 -1.30 -8.37
N ILE A 214 -5.90 -0.35 -9.13
CA ILE A 214 -6.46 0.00 -10.44
C ILE A 214 -5.58 -0.59 -11.55
N VAL A 215 -6.21 -0.96 -12.66
CA VAL A 215 -5.57 -1.58 -13.81
C VAL A 215 -5.95 -0.81 -15.07
N LEU A 216 -4.96 -0.37 -15.82
CA LEU A 216 -5.15 0.33 -17.09
C LEU A 216 -4.85 -0.60 -18.25
N ILE A 217 -5.78 -0.72 -19.19
CA ILE A 217 -5.69 -1.59 -20.36
C ILE A 217 -5.60 -0.70 -21.60
N GLY A 218 -4.51 -0.74 -22.35
CA GLY A 218 -4.31 0.17 -23.49
C GLY A 218 -3.58 -0.46 -24.67
N PRO A 219 -3.27 0.34 -25.70
CA PRO A 219 -2.51 -0.13 -26.86
C PRO A 219 -1.07 -0.51 -26.49
N SER A 220 -0.53 -1.53 -27.16
CA SER A 220 0.89 -1.93 -27.11
C SER A 220 1.51 -1.90 -28.51
N ALA A 221 2.82 -1.64 -28.57
CA ALA A 221 3.61 -1.78 -29.80
C ALA A 221 4.16 -3.21 -30.01
N HIS A 222 4.07 -4.07 -29.00
CA HIS A 222 4.76 -5.35 -28.93
C HIS A 222 3.84 -6.54 -28.61
N ALA A 223 2.58 -6.28 -28.25
CA ALA A 223 1.59 -7.27 -27.85
C ALA A 223 0.19 -6.84 -28.31
N ASP A 224 -0.84 -7.67 -28.08
CA ASP A 224 -2.22 -7.31 -28.43
C ASP A 224 -2.76 -6.14 -27.58
N ALA A 225 -2.27 -6.02 -26.34
CA ALA A 225 -2.56 -4.90 -25.44
C ALA A 225 -1.41 -4.68 -24.45
N ALA A 226 -1.40 -3.52 -23.80
CA ALA A 226 -0.57 -3.21 -22.65
C ALA A 226 -1.43 -3.10 -21.39
N MET A 227 -0.87 -3.52 -20.26
CA MET A 227 -1.44 -3.41 -18.93
C MET A 227 -0.50 -2.61 -18.02
N ARG A 228 -1.06 -1.70 -17.22
CA ARG A 228 -0.35 -1.04 -16.11
C ARG A 228 -1.16 -1.17 -14.83
N ILE A 229 -0.51 -1.53 -13.73
CA ILE A 229 -1.15 -1.75 -12.43
C ILE A 229 -0.63 -0.70 -11.45
N PHE A 230 -1.55 -0.13 -10.67
CA PHE A 230 -1.22 0.78 -9.58
C PHE A 230 -1.91 0.30 -8.31
N HIS A 231 -1.11 0.04 -7.27
CA HIS A 231 -1.58 -0.39 -5.96
C HIS A 231 -2.39 0.70 -5.27
N ALA A 232 -3.09 0.32 -4.20
CA ALA A 232 -3.86 1.25 -3.39
C ALA A 232 -3.04 2.39 -2.76
N ASP A 233 -1.71 2.26 -2.65
CA ASP A 233 -0.81 3.36 -2.24
C ASP A 233 -0.26 4.17 -3.44
N GLY A 234 -0.75 3.92 -4.66
CA GLY A 234 -0.32 4.57 -5.90
C GLY A 234 1.01 4.06 -6.46
N SER A 235 1.70 3.14 -5.77
CA SER A 235 2.93 2.55 -6.31
C SER A 235 2.62 1.64 -7.51
N PRO A 236 3.50 1.60 -8.53
CA PRO A 236 3.32 0.72 -9.66
C PRO A 236 3.67 -0.73 -9.27
N GLU A 237 3.01 -1.67 -9.93
CA GLU A 237 3.33 -3.09 -9.84
C GLU A 237 3.67 -3.63 -11.22
N GLU A 238 4.77 -4.38 -11.30
CA GLU A 238 5.31 -4.87 -12.56
C GLU A 238 4.51 -6.07 -13.08
N VAL A 239 3.98 -6.89 -12.17
CA VAL A 239 3.30 -8.15 -12.47
C VAL A 239 1.99 -8.25 -11.69
N GLY A 240 0.91 -8.70 -12.35
CA GLY A 240 -0.32 -9.04 -11.64
C GLY A 240 -0.96 -10.27 -12.25
N GLY A 241 -0.74 -11.45 -11.67
CA GLY A 241 -1.27 -12.70 -12.21
C GLY A 241 -2.81 -12.72 -12.25
N ASN A 242 -3.47 -12.16 -11.23
CA ASN A 242 -4.92 -12.02 -11.19
C ASN A 242 -5.42 -11.00 -12.23
N ALA A 243 -4.72 -9.87 -12.33
CA ALA A 243 -5.03 -8.82 -13.30
C ALA A 243 -4.89 -9.30 -14.75
N LEU A 244 -3.82 -10.04 -15.08
CA LEU A 244 -3.60 -10.61 -16.42
C LEU A 244 -4.77 -11.48 -16.87
N ARG A 245 -5.30 -12.34 -15.99
CA ARG A 245 -6.49 -13.17 -16.31
C ARG A 245 -7.72 -12.30 -16.59
N CYS A 246 -7.95 -11.27 -15.78
CA CYS A 246 -9.09 -10.36 -15.97
C CYS A 246 -8.94 -9.52 -17.24
N VAL A 247 -7.75 -9.02 -17.54
CA VAL A 247 -7.47 -8.26 -18.78
C VAL A 247 -7.64 -9.13 -20.02
N ALA A 248 -7.12 -10.37 -20.01
CA ALA A 248 -7.30 -11.30 -21.11
C ALA A 248 -8.79 -11.59 -21.38
N LYS A 249 -9.57 -11.86 -20.31
CA LYS A 249 -11.03 -12.00 -20.38
C LYS A 249 -11.68 -10.75 -20.98
N TYR A 250 -11.34 -9.58 -20.46
CA TYR A 250 -11.90 -8.31 -20.92
C TYR A 250 -11.66 -8.08 -22.41
N LEU A 251 -10.41 -8.23 -22.87
CA LEU A 251 -10.02 -8.01 -24.27
C LEU A 251 -10.81 -8.89 -25.25
N TYR A 252 -11.07 -10.14 -24.86
CA TYR A 252 -11.88 -11.06 -25.65
C TYR A 252 -13.37 -10.69 -25.63
N GLU A 253 -13.96 -10.55 -24.43
CA GLU A 253 -15.40 -10.33 -24.28
C GLU A 253 -15.85 -8.95 -24.76
N SER A 254 -14.98 -7.94 -24.71
CA SER A 254 -15.24 -6.60 -25.24
C SER A 254 -15.05 -6.52 -26.77
N GLY A 255 -14.55 -7.58 -27.41
CA GLY A 255 -14.25 -7.61 -28.84
C GLY A 255 -13.00 -6.80 -29.26
N ARG A 256 -12.18 -6.34 -28.31
CA ARG A 256 -10.91 -5.64 -28.61
C ARG A 256 -9.90 -6.59 -29.27
N VAL A 257 -9.95 -7.88 -28.93
CA VAL A 257 -9.08 -8.93 -29.47
C VAL A 257 -9.93 -10.15 -29.84
N ALA A 258 -9.94 -10.53 -31.12
CA ALA A 258 -10.76 -11.63 -31.64
C ALA A 258 -10.00 -12.97 -31.71
N LYS A 259 -9.30 -13.36 -30.64
CA LYS A 259 -8.59 -14.65 -30.52
C LYS A 259 -8.47 -15.10 -29.06
N THR A 260 -8.35 -16.41 -28.84
CA THR A 260 -8.25 -17.02 -27.49
C THR A 260 -6.83 -17.17 -26.98
N HIS A 261 -5.83 -16.82 -27.80
CA HIS A 261 -4.44 -16.70 -27.38
C HIS A 261 -4.06 -15.22 -27.46
N ILE A 262 -3.90 -14.57 -26.31
CA ILE A 262 -3.71 -13.12 -26.22
C ILE A 262 -2.38 -12.82 -25.55
N SER A 263 -1.57 -12.00 -26.19
CA SER A 263 -0.32 -11.48 -25.62
C SER A 263 -0.57 -10.12 -24.97
N ILE A 264 -0.09 -9.94 -23.74
CA ILE A 264 -0.28 -8.72 -22.94
C ILE A 264 1.09 -8.23 -22.47
N GLU A 265 1.41 -6.98 -22.75
CA GLU A 265 2.61 -6.33 -22.21
C GLU A 265 2.35 -5.81 -20.78
N SER A 266 3.16 -6.22 -19.81
CA SER A 266 3.12 -5.74 -18.41
C SER A 266 4.54 -5.62 -17.86
N GLY A 267 4.86 -4.51 -17.20
CA GLY A 267 6.18 -4.30 -16.60
C GLY A 267 7.36 -4.43 -17.58
N GLY A 268 7.13 -4.08 -18.86
CA GLY A 268 8.13 -4.21 -19.94
C GLY A 268 8.35 -5.64 -20.43
N ARG A 269 7.45 -6.58 -20.14
CA ARG A 269 7.50 -7.97 -20.58
C ARG A 269 6.19 -8.37 -21.24
N VAL A 270 6.27 -9.14 -22.31
CA VAL A 270 5.09 -9.76 -22.94
C VAL A 270 4.76 -11.05 -22.19
N ARG A 271 3.47 -11.23 -21.88
CA ARG A 271 2.90 -12.39 -21.21
C ARG A 271 1.83 -12.99 -22.11
N ASP A 272 1.99 -14.26 -22.45
CA ASP A 272 1.00 -14.97 -23.24
C ASP A 272 -0.09 -15.54 -22.32
N THR A 273 -1.32 -15.51 -22.83
CA THR A 273 -2.50 -16.04 -22.14
C THR A 273 -3.29 -16.95 -23.06
N GLU A 274 -3.88 -17.99 -22.49
CA GLU A 274 -4.80 -18.92 -23.15
C GLU A 274 -6.15 -18.88 -22.45
N LEU A 275 -7.20 -18.59 -23.21
CA LEU A 275 -8.56 -18.41 -22.71
C LEU A 275 -9.37 -19.70 -22.87
N PHE A 276 -10.07 -20.10 -21.81
CA PHE A 276 -11.08 -21.15 -21.86
C PHE A 276 -12.47 -20.51 -21.94
N VAL A 277 -13.13 -20.75 -23.07
CA VAL A 277 -14.40 -20.11 -23.44
C VAL A 277 -15.53 -21.14 -23.46
N LEU A 278 -16.66 -20.79 -22.87
CA LEU A 278 -17.92 -21.53 -22.95
C LEU A 278 -19.05 -20.52 -23.19
N ASP A 279 -19.90 -20.77 -24.19
CA ASP A 279 -21.02 -19.88 -24.57
C ASP A 279 -20.59 -18.41 -24.76
N ASP A 280 -19.51 -18.21 -25.51
CA ASP A 280 -18.88 -16.89 -25.77
C ASP A 280 -18.42 -16.13 -24.52
N LYS A 281 -18.33 -16.82 -23.37
CA LYS A 281 -17.83 -16.27 -22.10
C LYS A 281 -16.57 -16.96 -21.65
N VAL A 282 -15.58 -16.18 -21.24
CA VAL A 282 -14.34 -16.68 -20.65
C VAL A 282 -14.62 -17.06 -19.20
N PHE A 283 -14.40 -18.33 -18.85
CA PHE A 283 -14.60 -18.81 -17.48
C PHE A 283 -13.28 -19.09 -16.74
N SER A 284 -12.19 -19.31 -17.47
CA SER A 284 -10.85 -19.55 -16.93
C SER A 284 -9.80 -19.04 -17.91
N VAL A 285 -8.63 -18.65 -17.39
CA VAL A 285 -7.49 -18.20 -18.19
C VAL A 285 -6.22 -18.83 -17.64
N THR A 286 -5.38 -19.37 -18.53
CA THR A 286 -3.99 -19.70 -18.23
C THR A 286 -3.10 -18.53 -18.63
N VAL A 287 -2.14 -18.17 -17.78
CA VAL A 287 -1.15 -17.12 -18.00
C VAL A 287 0.25 -17.72 -17.91
N ASP A 288 1.10 -17.39 -18.87
CA ASP A 288 2.54 -17.65 -18.78
C ASP A 288 3.21 -16.59 -17.89
N MET A 289 3.57 -16.99 -16.68
CA MET A 289 4.23 -16.16 -15.67
C MET A 289 5.76 -16.14 -15.84
N GLY A 290 6.29 -16.82 -16.85
CA GLY A 290 7.70 -16.84 -17.24
C GLY A 290 8.57 -17.64 -16.26
N GLN A 291 9.88 -17.48 -16.43
CA GLN A 291 10.87 -18.20 -15.63
C GLN A 291 11.08 -17.55 -14.25
N PRO A 292 11.07 -18.33 -13.16
CA PRO A 292 11.47 -17.83 -11.85
C PRO A 292 12.98 -17.61 -11.81
N ASP A 293 13.40 -16.44 -11.34
CA ASP A 293 14.81 -16.09 -11.21
C ASP A 293 15.23 -16.03 -9.74
N PHE A 294 16.06 -16.99 -9.32
CA PHE A 294 16.56 -17.12 -7.95
C PHE A 294 17.85 -16.31 -7.68
N ARG A 295 18.39 -15.62 -8.68
CA ARG A 295 19.59 -14.79 -8.49
C ARG A 295 19.27 -13.62 -7.57
N ALA A 296 20.10 -13.41 -6.53
CA ALA A 296 19.88 -12.34 -5.56
C ALA A 296 19.70 -10.94 -6.21
N ALA A 297 20.43 -10.66 -7.30
CA ALA A 297 20.34 -9.41 -8.04
C ALA A 297 18.97 -9.21 -8.72
N SER A 298 18.27 -10.29 -9.09
CA SER A 298 16.95 -10.22 -9.74
C SER A 298 15.81 -10.07 -8.73
N VAL A 299 16.03 -10.43 -7.46
CA VAL A 299 15.11 -10.22 -6.32
C VAL A 299 15.42 -8.94 -5.53
N PRO A 300 16.36 -8.12 -6.02
CA PRO A 300 17.23 -7.23 -5.24
C PRO A 300 17.56 -7.59 -3.77
N VAL A 301 17.68 -8.86 -3.38
CA VAL A 301 17.96 -9.22 -1.98
C VAL A 301 19.44 -9.02 -1.61
N ARG A 302 19.72 -8.35 -0.48
CA ARG A 302 21.09 -8.10 0.02
C ARG A 302 21.68 -9.34 0.71
N ARG A 303 21.90 -10.40 -0.05
CA ARG A 303 22.57 -11.65 0.36
C ARG A 303 23.56 -12.09 -0.70
N ALA A 304 24.55 -12.88 -0.28
CA ALA A 304 25.52 -13.47 -1.21
C ALA A 304 24.90 -14.72 -1.87
N GLY A 305 24.71 -14.66 -3.19
CA GLY A 305 24.17 -15.78 -3.97
C GLY A 305 22.66 -16.00 -3.79
N PRO A 306 22.09 -17.02 -4.48
CA PRO A 306 20.69 -17.38 -4.35
C PRO A 306 20.29 -17.68 -2.91
N VAL A 307 19.10 -17.23 -2.52
CA VAL A 307 18.51 -17.48 -1.20
C VAL A 307 17.45 -18.55 -1.35
N ILE A 308 17.82 -19.80 -1.12
CA ILE A 308 16.93 -20.96 -1.21
C ILE A 308 17.04 -21.72 0.11
N ASP A 309 15.91 -21.83 0.82
CA ASP A 309 15.80 -22.46 2.13
C ASP A 309 16.88 -21.99 3.12
N GLN A 310 17.10 -20.67 3.23
CA GLN A 310 18.13 -20.12 4.11
C GLN A 310 17.56 -19.65 5.45
N PRO A 311 18.27 -19.88 6.56
CA PRO A 311 17.86 -19.38 7.87
C PRO A 311 17.87 -17.85 7.90
N PHE A 312 16.84 -17.27 8.50
CA PHE A 312 16.66 -15.84 8.61
C PHE A 312 15.97 -15.45 9.91
N SER A 313 16.62 -14.63 10.72
CA SER A 313 16.10 -14.16 12.01
C SER A 313 15.83 -12.66 11.96
N THR A 314 14.63 -12.23 12.35
CA THR A 314 14.29 -10.81 12.47
C THR A 314 13.16 -10.58 13.46
N GLY A 315 13.20 -9.46 14.19
CA GLY A 315 12.14 -9.11 15.16
C GLY A 315 11.93 -10.12 16.28
N GLY A 316 12.92 -10.99 16.58
CA GLY A 316 12.79 -12.07 17.56
C GLY A 316 12.11 -13.34 17.02
N HIS A 317 11.90 -13.43 15.71
CA HIS A 317 11.35 -14.60 15.02
C HIS A 317 12.39 -15.23 14.11
N ASP A 318 12.35 -16.56 13.99
CA ASP A 318 13.22 -17.34 13.12
C ASP A 318 12.42 -17.95 11.97
N PHE A 319 12.97 -17.85 10.77
CA PHE A 319 12.36 -18.32 9.53
C PHE A 319 13.39 -19.08 8.68
N ARG A 320 12.87 -19.84 7.72
CA ARG A 320 13.64 -20.27 6.54
C ARG A 320 12.99 -19.65 5.32
N ILE A 321 13.77 -18.90 4.55
CA ILE A 321 13.27 -18.09 3.44
C ILE A 321 13.83 -18.57 2.11
N THR A 322 12.98 -18.51 1.08
CA THR A 322 13.37 -18.68 -0.32
C THR A 322 12.96 -17.44 -1.09
N CYS A 323 13.92 -16.80 -1.75
CA CYS A 323 13.69 -15.57 -2.50
C CYS A 323 13.83 -15.81 -4.00
N LEU A 324 12.89 -15.30 -4.77
CA LEU A 324 12.87 -15.39 -6.23
C LEU A 324 12.17 -14.18 -6.84
N SER A 325 12.31 -14.02 -8.15
CA SER A 325 11.65 -12.97 -8.92
C SER A 325 10.90 -13.58 -10.09
N LEU A 326 9.66 -13.12 -10.30
CA LEU A 326 8.87 -13.38 -11.51
C LEU A 326 8.74 -12.12 -12.37
N GLY A 327 9.54 -11.09 -12.07
CA GLY A 327 9.37 -9.72 -12.56
C GLY A 327 9.24 -8.73 -11.39
N ASN A 328 8.81 -9.22 -10.23
CA ASN A 328 8.74 -8.51 -8.96
C ASN A 328 9.38 -9.33 -7.81
N PRO A 329 9.84 -8.71 -6.70
CA PRO A 329 10.51 -9.43 -5.62
C PRO A 329 9.56 -10.27 -4.76
N GLN A 330 9.84 -11.57 -4.64
CA GLN A 330 9.07 -12.54 -3.86
C GLN A 330 9.93 -13.19 -2.77
N CYS A 331 9.35 -13.38 -1.58
CA CYS A 331 9.94 -14.12 -0.47
C CYS A 331 8.92 -15.15 0.04
N VAL A 332 9.29 -16.42 -0.02
CA VAL A 332 8.45 -17.56 0.39
C VAL A 332 8.97 -18.13 1.70
N VAL A 333 8.05 -18.37 2.63
CA VAL A 333 8.31 -18.98 3.94
C VAL A 333 7.38 -20.19 4.10
N PHE A 334 7.95 -21.40 4.13
CA PHE A 334 7.19 -22.59 4.42
C PHE A 334 7.00 -22.75 5.93
N VAL A 335 5.76 -22.96 6.37
CA VAL A 335 5.36 -23.05 7.77
C VAL A 335 4.46 -24.27 8.01
N PRO A 336 4.48 -24.87 9.21
CA PRO A 336 3.63 -26.03 9.52
C PRO A 336 2.13 -25.73 9.43
N ASP A 337 1.72 -24.51 9.82
CA ASP A 337 0.33 -24.06 9.78
C ASP A 337 0.28 -22.57 9.42
N VAL A 338 -0.17 -22.29 8.19
CA VAL A 338 -0.31 -20.93 7.66
C VAL A 338 -1.49 -20.16 8.27
N ASP A 339 -2.51 -20.86 8.77
CA ASP A 339 -3.68 -20.23 9.38
C ASP A 339 -3.36 -19.67 10.77
N ALA A 340 -2.38 -20.26 11.46
CA ALA A 340 -1.85 -19.79 12.75
C ALA A 340 -0.92 -18.56 12.65
N ILE A 341 -0.54 -18.12 11.43
CA ILE A 341 0.38 -17.00 11.25
C ILE A 341 -0.28 -15.64 11.57
N GLU A 342 0.34 -14.87 12.46
CA GLU A 342 0.03 -13.46 12.72
C GLU A 342 0.56 -12.56 11.59
N ILE A 343 -0.03 -12.67 10.40
CA ILE A 343 0.50 -12.01 9.20
C ILE A 343 0.50 -10.48 9.29
N GLY A 344 -0.42 -9.88 10.05
CA GLY A 344 -0.43 -8.43 10.28
C GLY A 344 0.79 -7.93 11.06
N LEU A 345 1.47 -8.81 11.81
CA LEU A 345 2.74 -8.53 12.47
C LEU A 345 3.92 -8.93 11.57
N LEU A 346 3.92 -10.17 11.07
CA LEU A 346 5.08 -10.76 10.39
C LEU A 346 5.24 -10.29 8.94
N GLY A 347 4.14 -10.06 8.23
CA GLY A 347 4.12 -9.54 6.86
C GLY A 347 4.90 -8.22 6.73
N PRO A 348 4.54 -7.13 7.43
CA PRO A 348 5.27 -5.88 7.34
C PRO A 348 6.69 -5.96 7.93
N LEU A 349 6.93 -6.82 8.93
CA LEU A 349 8.26 -7.07 9.49
C LEU A 349 9.24 -7.62 8.44
N LEU A 350 8.78 -8.58 7.64
CA LEU A 350 9.58 -9.20 6.57
C LEU A 350 9.63 -8.31 5.33
N ALA A 351 8.50 -7.79 4.87
CA ALA A 351 8.39 -6.98 3.65
C ALA A 351 9.27 -5.73 3.69
N ASN A 352 9.39 -5.09 4.85
CA ASN A 352 10.18 -3.86 5.03
C ASN A 352 11.59 -4.13 5.56
N ASN A 353 12.01 -5.39 5.64
CA ASN A 353 13.33 -5.72 6.16
C ASN A 353 14.44 -5.13 5.27
N SER A 354 15.54 -4.69 5.88
CA SER A 354 16.66 -4.04 5.19
C SER A 354 17.37 -4.91 4.15
N ILE A 355 17.15 -6.23 4.17
CA ILE A 355 17.63 -7.13 3.11
C ILE A 355 16.87 -6.95 1.78
N PHE A 356 15.68 -6.34 1.79
CA PHE A 356 14.86 -6.07 0.60
C PHE A 356 14.79 -4.55 0.34
N PRO A 357 15.73 -3.96 -0.42
CA PRO A 357 15.77 -2.52 -0.67
C PRO A 357 14.54 -2.00 -1.40
N GLN A 358 13.90 -2.84 -2.20
CA GLN A 358 12.67 -2.54 -2.95
C GLN A 358 11.42 -3.11 -2.27
N ARG A 359 11.54 -3.53 -1.00
CA ARG A 359 10.58 -4.39 -0.30
C ARG A 359 10.34 -5.70 -1.06
N ALA A 360 9.49 -6.57 -0.54
CA ALA A 360 9.10 -7.82 -1.22
C ALA A 360 7.68 -8.23 -0.85
N HIS A 361 7.04 -8.97 -1.75
CA HIS A 361 5.84 -9.74 -1.45
C HIS A 361 6.22 -10.95 -0.58
N ILE A 362 5.49 -11.16 0.52
CA ILE A 362 5.82 -12.19 1.51
C ILE A 362 4.72 -13.24 1.53
N SER A 363 5.04 -14.43 0.99
CA SER A 363 4.13 -15.57 0.99
C SER A 363 4.47 -16.54 2.11
N PHE A 364 3.49 -16.84 2.95
CA PHE A 364 3.56 -17.94 3.90
C PHE A 364 2.78 -19.12 3.33
N ALA A 365 3.36 -20.33 3.38
CA ALA A 365 2.76 -21.50 2.75
C ALA A 365 2.89 -22.76 3.61
N THR A 366 1.85 -23.59 3.62
CA THR A 366 1.84 -24.93 4.19
C THR A 366 1.65 -25.94 3.08
N LEU A 367 2.57 -26.90 2.98
CA LEU A 367 2.43 -28.06 2.11
C LEU A 367 1.36 -28.98 2.72
N VAL A 368 0.23 -29.15 2.03
CA VAL A 368 -0.83 -30.07 2.46
C VAL A 368 -0.48 -31.49 2.01
N ASP A 369 -0.02 -31.61 0.77
CA ASP A 369 0.59 -32.79 0.18
C ASP A 369 1.52 -32.35 -0.97
N PHE A 370 2.05 -33.29 -1.76
CA PHE A 370 2.99 -32.99 -2.85
C PHE A 370 2.39 -32.08 -3.95
N SER A 371 1.08 -32.14 -4.17
CA SER A 371 0.37 -31.43 -5.26
C SER A 371 -0.64 -30.40 -4.73
N THR A 372 -0.68 -30.15 -3.42
CA THR A 372 -1.59 -29.17 -2.80
C THR A 372 -0.84 -28.32 -1.79
N ILE A 373 -0.92 -27.00 -1.98
CA ILE A 373 -0.29 -26.01 -1.08
C ILE A 373 -1.38 -25.04 -0.62
N ARG A 374 -1.42 -24.72 0.67
CA ARG A 374 -2.23 -23.62 1.20
C ARG A 374 -1.33 -22.43 1.47
N MET A 375 -1.75 -21.22 1.11
CA MET A 375 -0.95 -20.02 1.34
C MET A 375 -1.75 -18.80 1.79
N ARG A 376 -1.03 -17.86 2.41
CA ARG A 376 -1.46 -16.49 2.69
C ARG A 376 -0.32 -15.55 2.32
N ILE A 377 -0.66 -14.33 1.91
CA ILE A 377 0.34 -13.39 1.40
C ILE A 377 0.17 -12.01 2.05
N TRP A 378 1.31 -11.36 2.28
CA TRP A 378 1.39 -9.93 2.53
C TRP A 378 2.02 -9.27 1.30
N GLU A 379 1.23 -8.46 0.61
CA GLU A 379 1.65 -7.78 -0.61
C GLU A 379 2.25 -6.41 -0.34
N ARG A 380 3.36 -6.13 -1.02
CA ARG A 380 4.05 -4.85 -0.98
C ARG A 380 3.11 -3.74 -1.47
N GLY A 381 2.86 -2.74 -0.63
CA GLY A 381 2.02 -1.58 -0.97
C GLY A 381 0.51 -1.77 -0.75
N ILE A 382 0.08 -3.00 -0.42
CA ILE A 382 -1.34 -3.32 -0.19
C ILE A 382 -1.57 -3.80 1.25
N GLY A 383 -0.88 -4.85 1.69
CA GLY A 383 -1.13 -5.55 2.96
C GLY A 383 -1.51 -7.02 2.74
N GLU A 384 -2.22 -7.65 3.69
CA GLU A 384 -2.76 -8.99 3.47
C GLU A 384 -3.89 -8.94 2.43
N THR A 385 -3.76 -9.71 1.35
CA THR A 385 -4.77 -9.85 0.30
C THR A 385 -5.46 -11.22 0.38
N LEU A 386 -6.62 -11.36 -0.28
CA LEU A 386 -7.36 -12.62 -0.30
C LEU A 386 -6.67 -13.67 -1.19
N ALA A 387 -6.01 -13.24 -2.27
CA ALA A 387 -5.28 -14.10 -3.19
C ALA A 387 -4.27 -13.29 -4.01
N SER A 388 -3.16 -13.93 -4.37
CA SER A 388 -2.13 -13.40 -5.28
C SER A 388 -1.75 -14.46 -6.30
N GLY A 389 -1.73 -14.08 -7.58
CA GLY A 389 -1.38 -15.00 -8.67
C GLY A 389 0.12 -15.22 -8.79
N ASP A 390 0.90 -14.14 -8.72
CA ASP A 390 2.36 -14.15 -8.71
C ASP A 390 2.92 -14.77 -7.41
N GLY A 391 2.28 -14.54 -6.26
CA GLY A 391 2.57 -15.23 -5.01
C GLY A 391 2.36 -16.73 -5.09
N ALA A 392 1.24 -17.19 -5.66
CA ALA A 392 0.98 -18.62 -5.90
C ALA A 392 2.05 -19.25 -6.80
N CYS A 393 2.43 -18.54 -7.87
CA CYS A 393 3.53 -18.96 -8.75
C CYS A 393 4.86 -19.04 -8.01
N ALA A 394 5.15 -18.06 -7.14
CA ALA A 394 6.38 -18.01 -6.38
C ALA A 394 6.48 -19.17 -5.37
N VAL A 395 5.38 -19.47 -4.67
CA VAL A 395 5.28 -20.59 -3.73
C VAL A 395 5.52 -21.92 -4.42
N VAL A 396 4.87 -22.16 -5.57
CA VAL A 396 5.05 -23.40 -6.34
C VAL A 396 6.46 -23.49 -6.89
N ALA A 397 7.01 -22.40 -7.45
CA ALA A 397 8.38 -22.40 -7.92
C ALA A 397 9.38 -22.70 -6.80
N ALA A 398 9.20 -22.11 -5.62
CA ALA A 398 10.03 -22.39 -4.44
C ALA A 398 9.88 -23.82 -3.92
N ALA A 399 8.67 -24.39 -3.94
CA ALA A 399 8.43 -25.77 -3.53
C ALA A 399 9.11 -26.77 -4.47
N VAL A 400 8.98 -26.55 -5.78
CA VAL A 400 9.62 -27.39 -6.81
C VAL A 400 11.15 -27.26 -6.75
N GLU A 401 11.70 -26.05 -6.55
CA GLU A 401 13.16 -25.84 -6.42
C GLU A 401 13.75 -26.61 -5.24
N GLN A 402 12.99 -26.71 -4.14
CA GLN A 402 13.40 -27.43 -2.93
C GLN A 402 13.06 -28.93 -2.96
N GLY A 403 12.47 -29.44 -4.05
CA GLY A 403 12.06 -30.84 -4.16
C GLY A 403 10.86 -31.22 -3.29
N LEU A 404 10.06 -30.23 -2.86
CA LEU A 404 8.89 -30.39 -1.99
C LEU A 404 7.60 -30.67 -2.79
N SER A 405 7.58 -30.31 -4.07
CA SER A 405 6.47 -30.54 -5.01
C SER A 405 7.01 -31.02 -6.36
N PRO A 406 6.20 -31.76 -7.16
CA PRO A 406 6.64 -32.33 -8.43
C PRO A 406 6.87 -31.24 -9.49
N PHE A 407 7.90 -31.44 -10.31
CA PHE A 407 8.14 -30.66 -11.52
C PHE A 407 7.20 -31.14 -12.65
N ASP A 408 6.74 -30.20 -13.49
CA ASP A 408 5.87 -30.42 -14.64
C ASP A 408 4.55 -31.15 -14.33
N GLN A 409 3.95 -30.84 -13.17
CA GLN A 409 2.63 -31.30 -12.76
C GLN A 409 1.81 -30.14 -12.22
N ASP A 410 0.48 -30.29 -12.30
CA ASP A 410 -0.44 -29.33 -11.72
C ASP A 410 -0.40 -29.40 -10.20
N ILE A 411 -0.20 -28.22 -9.59
CA ILE A 411 -0.22 -28.03 -8.15
C ILE A 411 -1.37 -27.09 -7.82
N LEU A 412 -2.27 -27.56 -6.96
CA LEU A 412 -3.39 -26.79 -6.43
C LEU A 412 -2.88 -25.86 -5.33
N VAL A 413 -3.02 -24.55 -5.53
CA VAL A 413 -2.72 -23.53 -4.54
C VAL A 413 -4.02 -22.97 -3.96
N ARG A 414 -4.27 -23.25 -2.69
CA ARG A 414 -5.44 -22.78 -1.95
C ARG A 414 -5.14 -21.46 -1.24
N GLN A 415 -5.96 -20.45 -1.52
CA GLN A 415 -5.89 -19.13 -0.88
C GLN A 415 -7.21 -18.79 -0.20
N LYS A 416 -7.28 -17.66 0.50
CA LYS A 416 -8.53 -17.20 1.13
C LYS A 416 -9.59 -16.85 0.10
N GLY A 417 -9.18 -16.28 -1.03
CA GLY A 417 -10.06 -15.78 -2.08
C GLY A 417 -10.52 -16.84 -3.09
N GLY A 418 -9.76 -17.92 -3.25
CA GLY A 418 -10.02 -18.96 -4.23
C GLY A 418 -8.80 -19.82 -4.52
N ASP A 419 -9.02 -20.84 -5.34
CA ASP A 419 -8.01 -21.82 -5.73
C ASP A 419 -7.38 -21.46 -7.07
N LEU A 420 -6.09 -21.72 -7.21
CA LEU A 420 -5.32 -21.57 -8.44
C LEU A 420 -4.64 -22.90 -8.78
N ILE A 421 -4.51 -23.19 -10.07
CA ILE A 421 -3.67 -24.28 -10.55
C ILE A 421 -2.39 -23.67 -11.09
N VAL A 422 -1.25 -24.16 -10.60
CA VAL A 422 0.07 -23.70 -11.02
C VAL A 422 0.90 -24.88 -11.47
N ARG A 423 1.56 -24.74 -12.61
CA ARG A 423 2.50 -25.74 -13.14
C ARG A 423 3.84 -25.08 -13.42
N ARG A 424 4.92 -25.60 -12.82
CA ARG A 424 6.29 -25.21 -13.17
C ARG A 424 6.88 -26.27 -14.11
N ASN A 425 7.26 -25.86 -15.31
CA ASN A 425 7.87 -26.73 -16.33
C ASN A 425 9.16 -26.09 -16.88
N GLN A 426 9.68 -26.63 -17.98
CA GLN A 426 10.92 -26.14 -18.59
C GLN A 426 10.77 -24.74 -19.23
N SER A 427 9.58 -24.38 -19.67
CA SER A 427 9.29 -23.09 -20.33
C SER A 427 9.05 -21.96 -19.32
N GLY A 428 8.54 -22.29 -18.14
CA GLY A 428 8.32 -21.32 -17.06
C GLY A 428 7.30 -21.81 -16.05
N VAL A 429 6.59 -20.86 -15.44
CA VAL A 429 5.46 -21.10 -14.56
C VAL A 429 4.17 -20.72 -15.27
N LEU A 430 3.24 -21.67 -15.38
CA LEU A 430 1.90 -21.45 -15.89
C LEU A 430 0.93 -21.30 -14.73
N LEU A 431 0.06 -20.30 -14.83
CA LEU A 431 -0.95 -19.98 -13.82
C LEU A 431 -2.35 -20.05 -14.42
N THR A 432 -3.18 -20.96 -13.94
CA THR A 432 -4.57 -21.11 -14.38
C THR A 432 -5.53 -20.77 -13.26
N GLY A 433 -6.54 -19.96 -13.56
CA GLY A 433 -7.56 -19.56 -12.59
C GLY A 433 -8.75 -18.86 -13.23
N ASP A 434 -9.73 -18.55 -12.39
CA ASP A 434 -10.92 -17.80 -12.78
C ASP A 434 -10.65 -16.32 -13.05
N ALA A 435 -11.58 -15.70 -13.77
CA ALA A 435 -11.71 -14.27 -13.95
C ALA A 435 -13.20 -13.93 -14.08
N ILE A 436 -13.71 -13.05 -13.22
CA ILE A 436 -15.14 -12.74 -13.12
C ILE A 436 -15.33 -11.24 -13.21
N THR A 437 -16.26 -10.80 -14.05
CA THR A 437 -16.73 -9.40 -14.10
C THR A 437 -17.84 -9.23 -13.07
N ASP A 438 -17.66 -8.30 -12.12
CA ASP A 438 -18.65 -8.03 -11.07
C ASP A 438 -19.68 -7.00 -11.51
N PHE A 439 -19.21 -5.82 -11.90
CA PHE A 439 -20.07 -4.73 -12.38
C PHE A 439 -19.28 -3.71 -13.20
N GLU A 440 -19.99 -2.88 -13.95
CA GLU A 440 -19.44 -1.76 -14.68
C GLU A 440 -20.03 -0.45 -14.14
N GLY A 441 -19.31 0.65 -14.31
CA GLY A 441 -19.79 1.94 -13.84
C GLY A 441 -19.09 3.13 -14.50
N MET A 442 -19.51 4.31 -14.07
CA MET A 442 -18.93 5.58 -14.47
C MET A 442 -18.64 6.43 -13.24
N ILE A 443 -17.50 7.11 -13.25
CA ILE A 443 -17.12 8.09 -12.21
C ILE A 443 -16.93 9.47 -12.83
N GLU A 444 -17.28 10.50 -12.06
CA GLU A 444 -16.89 11.87 -12.36
C GLU A 444 -15.65 12.24 -11.56
N LEU A 445 -14.69 12.83 -12.26
CA LEU A 445 -13.40 13.23 -11.72
C LEU A 445 -13.26 14.74 -11.59
#